data_AF-A0A2P2LTW3-F1
#
_entry.id   AF-A0A2P2LTW3-F1
#
_cell.length_a   1.000
_cell.length_b   1.000
_cell.length_c   1.000
_cell.angle_alpha   90.00
_cell.angle_beta   90.00
_cell.angle_gamma   90.00
#
_symmetry.space_group_name_H-M   'P 1'
#
loop_
_entity.id
_entity.type
_entity.pdbx_description
1 polymer ?
#
loop_
_entity_poly.entity_id
_entity_poly.type
_entity_poly.pdbx_seq_one_letter_code
_entity_poly.pdbx_strand_id
1 'polypeptide(L)'
;MAAMREMGDYRELEELVRHHIDSYDYMVDRGLEIMLDNIKPVKIHDPFTDTSLSIFLSNPRLYEPQKERGLKTKLSALFPFECRQAKISYTGRFEADVCFQYNGRQAIRERFNFGQLPIMLKVCVYFVVFMFGVL
;
A
#
# COMPACT_ATOMS: atom_id res chain seq x y z
N MET A 1 -10.69 -6.81 -32.90
CA MET A 1 -10.12 -8.11 -32.49
C MET A 1 -8.82 -8.36 -33.26
N ALA A 2 -7.73 -7.64 -32.93
CA ALA A 2 -6.45 -7.81 -33.64
C ALA A 2 -5.27 -7.26 -32.82
N ALA A 3 -5.14 -7.66 -31.56
CA ALA A 3 -3.98 -7.29 -30.74
C ALA A 3 -3.58 -8.42 -29.79
N MET A 4 -3.57 -9.64 -30.31
CA MET A 4 -3.03 -10.78 -29.57
C MET A 4 -2.01 -11.46 -30.49
N ARG A 5 -0.77 -11.54 -29.99
CA ARG A 5 0.40 -12.27 -30.50
C ARG A 5 1.33 -11.51 -31.45
N GLU A 6 2.30 -10.81 -30.86
CA GLU A 6 3.64 -11.38 -30.74
C GLU A 6 4.10 -11.22 -29.28
N MET A 7 3.69 -12.14 -28.42
CA MET A 7 4.44 -12.36 -27.18
C MET A 7 5.64 -13.18 -27.61
N GLY A 8 6.76 -12.52 -27.89
CA GLY A 8 8.05 -13.20 -27.88
C GLY A 8 8.16 -14.03 -26.60
N ASP A 9 8.89 -15.14 -26.65
CA ASP A 9 9.03 -16.03 -25.50
C ASP A 9 9.85 -15.34 -24.39
N TYR A 10 9.19 -14.49 -23.61
CA TYR A 10 9.80 -13.70 -22.52
C TYR A 10 9.82 -14.48 -21.20
N ARG A 11 9.62 -15.80 -21.23
CA ARG A 11 9.59 -16.64 -20.03
C ARG A 11 10.88 -16.58 -19.24
N GLU A 12 12.02 -16.54 -19.95
CA GLU A 12 13.34 -16.41 -19.31
C GLU A 12 13.50 -15.06 -18.58
N LEU A 13 12.95 -13.98 -19.14
CA LEU A 13 12.96 -12.66 -18.51
C LEU A 13 11.99 -12.58 -17.33
N GLU A 14 10.83 -13.20 -17.45
CA GLU A 14 9.86 -13.31 -16.36
C GLU A 14 10.43 -14.10 -15.18
N GLU A 15 11.12 -15.20 -15.47
CA GLU A 15 11.82 -16.00 -14.46
C GLU A 15 12.95 -15.20 -13.78
N LEU A 16 13.68 -14.37 -14.55
CA LEU A 16 14.74 -13.51 -14.00
C LEU A 16 14.22 -12.44 -13.04
N VAL A 17 13.00 -11.92 -13.22
CA VAL A 17 12.43 -10.89 -12.35
C VAL A 17 11.47 -11.45 -11.29
N ARG A 18 11.12 -12.74 -11.40
CA ARG A 18 10.16 -13.42 -10.53
C ARG A 18 10.45 -13.20 -9.06
N HIS A 19 11.69 -13.34 -8.63
CA HIS A 19 12.05 -13.16 -7.22
C HIS A 19 11.75 -11.75 -6.68
N HIS A 20 11.84 -10.71 -7.52
CA HIS A 20 11.49 -9.36 -7.12
C HIS A 20 9.98 -9.19 -6.98
N ILE A 21 9.22 -9.76 -7.91
CA ILE A 21 7.75 -9.72 -7.88
C ILE A 21 7.25 -10.48 -6.65
N ASP A 22 7.72 -11.71 -6.44
CA ASP A 22 7.34 -12.57 -5.32
C ASP A 22 7.69 -11.91 -3.97
N SER A 23 8.87 -11.27 -3.88
CA SER A 23 9.27 -10.54 -2.67
C SER A 23 8.36 -9.35 -2.38
N TYR A 24 7.91 -8.66 -3.42
CA TYR A 24 7.05 -7.49 -3.30
C TYR A 24 5.62 -7.89 -2.95
N ASP A 25 5.09 -8.94 -3.60
CA ASP A 25 3.78 -9.52 -3.28
C ASP A 25 3.75 -9.98 -1.81
N TYR A 26 4.78 -10.68 -1.35
CA TYR A 26 4.90 -11.08 0.07
C TYR A 26 4.96 -9.86 1.00
N MET A 27 5.70 -8.81 0.63
CA MET A 27 5.79 -7.58 1.40
C MET A 27 4.41 -6.92 1.56
N VAL A 28 3.63 -6.80 0.48
CA VAL A 28 2.32 -6.16 0.50
C VAL A 28 1.28 -7.01 1.24
N ASP A 29 1.29 -8.32 1.04
CA ASP A 29 0.30 -9.24 1.63
C ASP A 29 0.51 -9.45 3.14
N ARG A 30 1.76 -9.70 3.56
CA ARG A 30 2.07 -10.05 4.96
C ARG A 30 3.16 -9.18 5.57
N GLY A 31 4.14 -8.75 4.78
CA GLY A 31 5.27 -7.98 5.28
C GLY A 31 4.87 -6.68 5.97
N LEU A 32 3.88 -5.96 5.45
CA LEU A 32 3.38 -4.72 6.06
C LEU A 32 2.70 -4.97 7.41
N GLU A 33 1.92 -6.04 7.53
CA GLU A 33 1.27 -6.43 8.79
C GLU A 33 2.32 -6.81 9.84
N ILE A 34 3.26 -7.69 9.46
CA ILE A 34 4.39 -8.10 10.32
C ILE A 34 5.23 -6.89 10.73
N MET A 35 5.47 -5.93 9.82
CA MET A 35 6.21 -4.71 10.12
C MET A 35 5.51 -3.89 11.20
N LEU A 36 4.19 -3.67 11.08
CA LEU A 36 3.43 -2.89 12.07
C LEU A 36 3.38 -3.59 13.44
N ASP A 37 3.19 -4.91 13.46
CA ASP A 37 3.14 -5.69 14.70
C ASP A 37 4.47 -5.69 15.48
N ASN A 38 5.59 -5.58 14.76
CA ASN A 38 6.92 -5.49 15.37
C ASN A 38 7.28 -4.09 15.89
N ILE A 39 6.48 -3.06 15.58
CA ILE A 39 6.70 -1.73 16.14
C ILE A 39 6.25 -1.72 17.60
N LYS A 40 7.19 -1.44 18.50
CA LYS A 40 6.90 -1.36 19.94
C LYS A 40 5.84 -0.28 20.21
N PRO A 41 4.75 -0.62 20.91
CA PRO A 41 3.74 0.36 21.31
C PRO A 41 4.34 1.48 22.14
N VAL A 42 3.94 2.72 21.85
CA VAL A 42 4.37 3.89 22.61
C VAL A 42 3.49 4.00 23.85
N LYS A 43 4.10 3.90 25.03
CA LYS A 43 3.41 4.03 26.31
C LYS A 43 3.75 5.38 26.94
N ILE A 44 2.73 6.18 27.19
CA ILE A 44 2.83 7.47 27.89
C ILE A 44 2.14 7.29 29.23
N HIS A 45 2.85 7.64 30.30
CA HIS A 45 2.33 7.60 31.66
C HIS A 45 2.30 9.01 32.23
N ASP A 46 1.14 9.46 32.67
CA ASP A 46 1.01 10.73 33.39
C ASP A 46 1.02 10.48 34.90
N PRO A 47 2.07 10.91 35.63
CA PRO A 47 2.19 10.72 37.07
C PRO A 47 1.18 11.54 37.90
N PHE A 48 0.54 12.57 37.33
CA PHE A 48 -0.42 13.40 38.06
C PHE A 48 -1.85 12.83 38.03
N THR A 49 -2.20 12.14 36.95
CA THR A 49 -3.56 11.61 36.72
C THR A 49 -3.62 10.08 36.77
N ASP A 50 -2.50 9.41 37.08
CA ASP A 50 -2.33 7.95 37.09
C ASP A 50 -2.88 7.28 35.82
N THR A 51 -2.80 7.99 34.69
CA THR A 51 -3.38 7.57 33.43
C THR A 51 -2.28 7.08 32.50
N SER A 52 -2.47 5.87 31.96
CA SER A 52 -1.60 5.25 30.97
C SER A 52 -2.27 5.27 29.59
N LEU A 53 -1.55 5.80 28.61
CA LEU A 53 -1.94 5.79 27.20
C LEU A 53 -0.97 4.88 26.43
N SER A 54 -1.51 3.86 25.77
CA SER A 54 -0.75 2.98 24.87
C SER A 54 -1.19 3.21 23.43
N ILE A 55 -0.24 3.56 22.56
CA ILE A 55 -0.45 3.81 21.14
C ILE A 55 0.21 2.68 20.35
N PHE A 56 -0.55 2.03 19.48
CA PHE A 56 -0.04 0.98 18.60
C PHE A 56 -0.67 1.07 17.21
N LEU A 57 -0.01 0.49 16.22
CA LEU A 57 -0.44 0.52 14.82
C LEU A 57 -1.04 -0.84 14.44
N SER A 58 -2.01 -0.84 13.54
CA SER A 58 -2.65 -2.06 13.05
C SER A 58 -3.24 -1.86 11.66
N ASN A 59 -3.58 -2.96 10.98
CA ASN A 59 -4.41 -2.95 9.77
C ASN A 59 -3.85 -2.07 8.63
N PRO A 60 -2.64 -2.38 8.11
CA PRO A 60 -2.04 -1.64 7.01
C PRO A 60 -2.87 -1.81 5.73
N ARG A 61 -2.98 -0.73 4.95
CA ARG A 61 -3.71 -0.70 3.68
C ARG A 61 -2.90 0.07 2.66
N LEU A 62 -2.51 -0.64 1.60
CA LEU A 62 -1.88 -0.05 0.43
C LEU A 62 -2.92 0.08 -0.70
N TYR A 63 -3.19 1.31 -1.11
CA TYR A 63 -4.11 1.59 -2.21
C TYR A 63 -3.34 1.71 -3.52
N GLU A 64 -4.05 1.48 -4.62
CA GLU A 64 -3.47 1.58 -5.95
C GLU A 64 -3.09 3.02 -6.31
N PRO A 65 -2.18 3.22 -7.28
CA PRO A 65 -1.77 4.54 -7.71
C PRO A 65 -2.92 5.27 -8.42
N GLN A 66 -3.32 6.40 -7.85
CA GLN A 66 -4.39 7.24 -8.36
C GLN A 66 -3.83 8.60 -8.77
N LYS A 67 -4.43 9.19 -9.81
CA LYS A 67 -4.10 10.57 -10.20
C LYS A 67 -4.58 11.53 -9.12
N GLU A 68 -3.66 12.24 -8.46
CA GLU A 68 -3.99 13.42 -7.66
C GLU A 68 -4.43 14.56 -8.60
N ARG A 69 -5.72 14.61 -8.94
CA ARG A 69 -6.36 15.77 -9.56
C ARG A 69 -7.54 16.20 -8.68
N GLY A 70 -7.65 17.51 -8.45
CA GLY A 70 -8.54 18.11 -7.45
C GLY A 70 -10.01 17.68 -7.49
N LEU A 71 -10.70 18.05 -6.41
CA LEU A 71 -12.04 17.71 -5.87
C LEU A 71 -13.22 17.30 -6.77
N LYS A 72 -13.14 17.35 -8.11
CA LYS A 72 -14.30 17.19 -9.01
C LYS A 72 -14.12 16.21 -10.17
N THR A 73 -13.00 15.50 -10.27
CA THR A 73 -12.79 14.53 -11.35
C THR A 73 -12.72 13.11 -10.78
N LYS A 74 -13.40 12.15 -11.44
CA LYS A 74 -13.37 10.74 -11.05
C LYS A 74 -11.94 10.27 -10.78
N LEU A 75 -11.74 9.47 -9.73
CA LEU A 75 -10.49 8.76 -9.47
C LEU A 75 -10.14 7.99 -10.74
N SER A 76 -9.06 8.40 -11.40
CA SER A 76 -8.59 7.78 -12.63
C SER A 76 -7.29 7.05 -12.31
N ALA A 77 -7.21 5.82 -12.80
CA ALA A 77 -6.01 5.02 -12.70
C ALA A 77 -4.82 5.80 -13.28
N LEU A 78 -3.73 5.84 -12.52
CA LEU A 78 -2.46 6.37 -12.99
C LEU A 78 -1.74 5.27 -13.76
N PHE A 79 -1.27 5.55 -14.98
CA PHE A 79 -0.54 4.57 -15.77
C PHE A 79 0.98 4.75 -15.66
N PRO A 80 1.77 3.67 -15.63
CA PRO A 80 3.23 3.77 -15.53
C PRO A 80 3.90 4.58 -16.65
N PHE A 81 3.32 4.59 -17.85
CA PHE A 81 3.87 5.39 -18.96
C PHE A 81 3.68 6.89 -18.74
N GLU A 82 2.55 7.30 -18.14
CA GLU A 82 2.27 8.70 -17.81
C GLU A 82 3.24 9.19 -16.74
N CYS A 83 3.54 8.35 -15.74
CA CYS A 83 4.53 8.66 -14.71
C CYS A 83 5.91 8.94 -15.31
N ARG A 84 6.35 8.10 -16.26
CA ARG A 84 7.64 8.26 -16.95
C ARG A 84 7.69 9.55 -17.77
N GLN A 85 6.62 9.87 -18.50
CA GLN A 85 6.54 11.08 -19.32
C GLN A 85 6.51 12.36 -18.46
N ALA A 86 5.75 12.35 -17.37
CA ALA A 86 5.61 13.48 -16.46
C ALA A 86 6.76 13.59 -15.44
N LYS A 87 7.71 12.63 -15.43
CA LYS A 87 8.81 12.53 -14.45
C LYS A 87 8.30 12.51 -13.00
N ILE A 88 7.19 11.81 -12.76
CA ILE A 88 6.59 11.60 -11.44
C ILE A 88 6.74 10.14 -11.00
N SER A 89 6.62 9.88 -9.71
CA SER A 89 6.70 8.54 -9.13
C SER A 89 5.38 7.78 -9.24
N TYR A 90 5.45 6.46 -9.46
CA TYR A 90 4.28 5.57 -9.43
C TYR A 90 4.07 5.08 -7.99
N THR A 91 3.24 5.80 -7.24
CA THR A 91 3.05 5.59 -5.80
C THR A 91 1.58 5.37 -5.44
N GLY A 92 1.34 4.46 -4.50
CA GLY A 92 0.05 4.19 -3.89
C GLY A 92 -0.09 4.87 -2.53
N ARG A 93 -1.31 5.22 -2.13
CA ARG A 93 -1.56 5.77 -0.79
C ARG A 93 -1.39 4.66 0.25
N PHE A 94 -0.70 4.93 1.34
CA PHE A 94 -0.51 3.99 2.45
C PHE A 94 -1.22 4.50 3.70
N GLU A 95 -2.20 3.74 4.18
CA GLU A 95 -2.94 4.03 5.41
C GLU A 95 -2.78 2.90 6.41
N ALA A 96 -2.83 3.23 7.70
CA ALA A 96 -2.95 2.23 8.77
C ALA A 96 -3.79 2.79 9.92
N ASP A 97 -4.34 1.89 10.72
CA ASP A 97 -5.17 2.26 11.87
C ASP A 97 -4.27 2.46 13.10
N VAL A 98 -4.24 3.68 13.63
CA VAL A 98 -3.61 4.03 14.90
C VAL A 98 -4.60 3.77 16.03
N CYS A 99 -4.22 2.88 16.94
CA CYS A 99 -5.03 2.47 18.07
C CYS A 99 -4.57 3.17 19.35
N PHE A 100 -5.47 3.91 19.98
CA PHE A 100 -5.26 4.59 21.25
C PHE A 100 -5.97 3.83 22.37
N GLN A 101 -5.20 3.27 23.30
CA GLN A 101 -5.72 2.55 24.46
C GLN A 101 -5.44 3.32 25.75
N TYR A 102 -6.51 3.77 26.41
CA TYR A 102 -6.44 4.46 27.70
C TYR A 102 -6.70 3.47 28.84
N ASN A 103 -5.79 3.38 29.81
CA ASN A 103 -5.94 2.56 31.03
C ASN A 103 -6.38 1.12 30.76
N GLY A 104 -5.88 0.49 29.68
CA GLY A 104 -6.24 -0.87 29.30
C GLY A 104 -7.68 -1.07 28.79
N ARG A 105 -8.44 0.00 28.56
CA ARG A 105 -9.81 -0.05 28.02
C ARG A 105 -9.81 -0.38 26.53
N GLN A 106 -11.01 -0.42 25.92
CA GLN A 106 -11.15 -0.63 24.48
C GLN A 106 -10.38 0.45 23.70
N ALA A 107 -9.56 0.02 22.74
CA ALA A 107 -8.77 0.92 21.93
C ALA A 107 -9.64 1.68 20.91
N ILE A 108 -9.49 3.00 20.87
CA ILE A 108 -10.06 3.85 19.83
C ILE A 108 -9.19 3.71 18.60
N ARG A 109 -9.80 3.35 17.47
CA ARG A 109 -9.08 3.16 16.19
C ARG A 109 -9.34 4.34 15.28
N GLU A 110 -8.28 5.04 14.91
CA GLU A 110 -8.34 6.12 13.94
C GLU A 110 -7.47 5.79 12.74
N ARG A 111 -7.99 6.06 11.54
CA ARG A 111 -7.25 5.78 10.32
C ARG A 111 -6.36 6.95 9.96
N PHE A 112 -5.06 6.70 9.84
CA PHE A 112 -4.08 7.69 9.45
C PHE A 112 -3.48 7.36 8.09
N ASN A 113 -3.24 8.41 7.29
CA ASN A 113 -2.49 8.34 6.06
C ASN A 113 -1.00 8.53 6.39
N PHE A 114 -0.20 7.50 6.14
CA PHE A 114 1.26 7.48 6.36
C PHE A 114 2.04 7.94 5.12
N GLY A 115 1.34 8.38 4.07
CA GLY A 115 1.91 8.97 2.87
C GLY A 115 1.75 8.08 1.65
N GLN A 116 2.80 8.03 0.84
CA GLN A 116 2.80 7.37 -0.46
C GLN A 116 3.93 6.33 -0.53
N LEU A 117 3.58 5.10 -0.95
CA LEU A 117 4.50 3.97 -1.05
C LEU A 117 4.66 3.59 -2.54
N PRO A 118 5.89 3.45 -3.07
CA PRO A 118 6.13 3.08 -4.46
C PRO A 118 5.56 1.70 -4.81
N ILE A 119 4.80 1.62 -5.91
CA ILE A 119 4.20 0.37 -6.37
C ILE A 119 5.06 -0.25 -7.47
N MET A 120 5.43 -1.53 -7.31
CA MET A 120 6.19 -2.24 -8.33
C MET A 120 5.27 -2.62 -9.51
N LEU A 121 5.82 -2.57 -10.72
CA LEU A 121 5.08 -2.93 -11.94
C LEU A 121 4.95 -4.45 -12.05
N LYS A 122 3.87 -4.93 -12.71
CA LYS A 122 3.60 -6.36 -12.94
C LYS A 122 3.32 -7.21 -11.68
N VAL A 123 3.14 -6.59 -10.52
CA VAL A 123 2.75 -7.22 -9.26
C VAL A 123 1.36 -7.84 -9.38
N CYS A 124 1.17 -9.06 -8.86
CA CYS A 124 0.01 -9.90 -9.11
C CYS A 124 -1.30 -9.22 -8.67
N VAL A 125 -1.26 -8.51 -7.54
CA VAL A 125 -2.40 -7.77 -6.96
C VAL A 125 -2.97 -6.69 -7.90
N TYR A 126 -2.11 -6.01 -8.68
CA TYR A 126 -2.53 -4.90 -9.56
C TYR A 126 -2.56 -5.28 -11.03
N PHE A 127 -1.95 -6.42 -11.40
CA PHE A 127 -2.04 -6.96 -12.76
C PHE A 127 -3.48 -7.33 -13.12
N VAL A 128 -4.25 -7.90 -12.17
CA VAL A 128 -5.67 -8.21 -12.37
C VAL A 128 -6.50 -6.95 -12.66
N VAL A 129 -6.22 -5.84 -11.95
CA VAL A 129 -6.95 -4.58 -12.15
C VAL A 129 -6.56 -3.92 -13.48
N PHE A 130 -5.28 -3.98 -13.87
CA PHE A 130 -4.80 -3.48 -15.17
C PHE A 130 -5.39 -4.24 -16.36
N MET A 131 -5.63 -5.55 -16.22
CA MET A 131 -6.17 -6.40 -17.29
C MET A 131 -7.70 -6.40 -17.36
N PHE A 132 -8.39 -6.28 -16.22
CA PHE A 132 -9.85 -6.41 -16.19
C PHE A 132 -10.62 -5.09 -16.17
N GLY A 133 -9.97 -3.93 -16.03
CA GLY A 133 -10.59 -2.62 -16.23
C GLY A 133 -12.03 -2.56 -15.70
N VAL A 134 -12.22 -2.94 -14.44
CA VAL A 134 -13.57 -3.03 -13.88
C VAL A 134 -14.14 -1.61 -13.81
N LEU A 135 -15.22 -1.44 -14.57
CA LEU A 135 -15.97 -0.23 -14.88
C LEU A 135 -16.64 0.39 -13.64
#